data_AF-A0A847F977-F1
#
_entry.id   AF-A0A847F977-F1
#
_cell.length_a   1.000
_cell.length_b   1.000
_cell.length_c   1.000
_cell.angle_alpha   90.00
_cell.angle_beta   90.00
_cell.angle_gamma   90.00
#
_symmetry.space_group_name_H-M   'P 1'
#
loop_
_entity.id
_entity.type
_entity.pdbx_description
1 polymer ?
#
loop_
_entity_poly.entity_id
_entity_poly.type
_entity_poly.pdbx_seq_one_letter_code
_entity_poly.pdbx_strand_id
1 'polypeptide(L)'
;MKRLLLIGLLMQAFTLGACGDEPTVEPEPDASDGTGDHDKDGDKDKDNDEPDPPSACDGVIPVVETITPRDDGQPTNLALCPVEGGVRHLRVEGVSAPPAHTSYQIYLGLEDAIGAQDEVPEGALRLMAYGGGLPAPPASFTIRFGGESVTVMDTLSFINEGRTWCADVFDGNEARSPAVVLWVDGYRSADCLERSTLTLGSAFAVVGSIGETKGAIAFEKDTYVYLAAGLEKSPTITLDNEPVLSEDEVSACSASLPASLTIERAAEGSTSRFLCPVPGGIRHVRFENVITPPNHAAVQFYIGASEIPETHTDAPPEGALRLMAYGGSSPHLPPQFGAYFGSASHLIPNADFLTEGETFCLDIFDGDDDVGPRLILWVNGHEEADCLEPSTLTLESAHTILDALETESGAVTFDQMNFIYLNSSVGADPIVTIDNRTVLDAGALGPISED
;
A
#
# COMPACT_ATOMS: atom_id res chain seq x y z
N MET A 1 34.55 -44.18 -2.50
CA MET A 1 33.56 -45.05 -3.18
C MET A 1 32.61 -44.07 -3.88
N LYS A 2 32.52 -43.98 -5.21
CA LYS A 2 31.62 -44.75 -6.11
C LYS A 2 30.27 -45.09 -5.44
N ARG A 3 29.11 -44.69 -5.98
CA ARG A 3 28.77 -44.31 -7.37
C ARG A 3 27.89 -43.04 -7.48
N LEU A 4 28.09 -42.27 -8.55
CA LEU A 4 27.04 -41.48 -9.21
C LEU A 4 26.13 -42.42 -10.02
N LEU A 5 24.89 -42.01 -10.32
CA LEU A 5 24.10 -42.60 -11.40
C LEU A 5 23.65 -41.52 -12.37
N LEU A 6 23.85 -41.76 -13.67
CA LEU A 6 23.44 -40.88 -14.76
C LEU A 6 22.93 -41.78 -15.90
N ILE A 7 21.69 -41.56 -16.34
CA ILE A 7 21.04 -42.26 -17.46
C ILE A 7 20.15 -41.23 -18.15
N GLY A 8 20.09 -41.11 -19.48
CA GLY A 8 20.81 -41.87 -20.51
C GLY A 8 20.04 -41.86 -21.82
N LEU A 9 20.24 -40.84 -22.64
CA LEU A 9 19.53 -40.64 -23.91
C LEU A 9 20.03 -41.63 -24.99
N LEU A 10 19.13 -42.18 -25.81
CA LEU A 10 19.52 -42.92 -27.02
C LEU A 10 18.43 -42.91 -28.11
N MET A 11 18.78 -42.43 -29.30
CA MET A 11 18.00 -42.60 -30.54
C MET A 11 18.37 -43.92 -31.23
N GLN A 12 17.41 -44.55 -31.92
CA GLN A 12 17.66 -45.35 -33.12
C GLN A 12 16.53 -45.14 -34.15
N ALA A 13 16.83 -45.36 -35.44
CA ALA A 13 15.92 -45.20 -36.58
C ALA A 13 16.33 -46.18 -37.71
N PHE A 14 15.57 -46.19 -38.82
CA PHE A 14 15.76 -47.00 -40.06
C PHE A 14 15.44 -48.51 -39.94
N THR A 15 14.76 -49.19 -40.90
CA THR A 15 13.88 -48.79 -42.03
C THR A 15 13.12 -50.01 -42.64
N LEU A 16 12.13 -49.71 -43.49
CA LEU A 16 11.72 -50.45 -44.71
C LEU A 16 10.87 -51.76 -44.63
N GLY A 17 9.72 -51.68 -45.30
CA GLY A 17 8.91 -52.74 -45.93
C GLY A 17 8.01 -52.05 -46.98
N ALA A 18 7.78 -52.62 -48.17
CA ALA A 18 7.36 -51.83 -49.36
C ALA A 18 6.47 -52.55 -50.39
N CYS A 19 6.03 -51.78 -51.41
CA CYS A 19 5.34 -52.14 -52.68
C CYS A 19 3.80 -52.34 -52.62
N GLY A 20 3.07 -51.84 -53.63
CA GLY A 20 1.59 -51.86 -53.69
C GLY A 20 0.94 -50.90 -54.71
N ASP A 21 1.07 -51.18 -56.01
CA ASP A 21 0.93 -50.20 -57.11
C ASP A 21 -0.19 -50.61 -58.14
N GLU A 22 -0.79 -49.78 -59.02
CA GLU A 22 -0.49 -48.38 -59.40
C GLU A 22 -1.72 -47.42 -59.67
N PRO A 23 -2.41 -47.25 -60.84
CA PRO A 23 -2.65 -45.85 -61.32
C PRO A 23 -4.04 -45.39 -61.87
N THR A 24 -4.21 -44.05 -61.85
CA THR A 24 -4.88 -43.08 -62.79
C THR A 24 -6.12 -43.42 -63.66
N VAL A 25 -7.08 -42.46 -63.72
CA VAL A 25 -7.65 -41.90 -64.99
C VAL A 25 -8.09 -40.42 -64.82
N GLU A 26 -7.66 -39.56 -65.75
CA GLU A 26 -8.24 -38.29 -66.25
C GLU A 26 -8.12 -38.35 -67.82
N PRO A 27 -8.64 -37.42 -68.69
CA PRO A 27 -9.13 -36.05 -68.45
C PRO A 27 -10.36 -35.56 -69.32
N GLU A 28 -10.75 -34.28 -69.12
CA GLU A 28 -11.23 -33.28 -70.14
C GLU A 28 -12.47 -33.57 -71.05
N PRO A 29 -12.96 -32.60 -71.88
CA PRO A 29 -13.29 -31.18 -71.59
C PRO A 29 -14.66 -30.76 -72.20
N ASP A 30 -15.12 -29.50 -71.99
CA ASP A 30 -15.53 -28.61 -73.10
C ASP A 30 -15.70 -27.13 -72.64
N ALA A 31 -15.79 -26.17 -73.57
CA ALA A 31 -15.71 -24.73 -73.27
C ALA A 31 -16.74 -23.83 -74.00
N SER A 32 -16.97 -22.62 -73.47
CA SER A 32 -17.52 -21.47 -74.23
C SER A 32 -17.17 -20.12 -73.59
N ASP A 33 -16.87 -19.10 -74.41
CA ASP A 33 -16.39 -17.78 -73.98
C ASP A 33 -17.38 -16.92 -73.17
N GLY A 34 -16.86 -16.00 -72.35
CA GLY A 34 -17.65 -15.01 -71.59
C GLY A 34 -16.80 -13.89 -70.97
N THR A 35 -16.63 -12.78 -71.69
CA THR A 35 -15.88 -11.56 -71.29
C THR A 35 -16.34 -10.91 -69.97
N GLY A 36 -15.42 -10.37 -69.17
CA GLY A 36 -15.76 -9.33 -68.17
C GLY A 36 -14.76 -9.10 -67.03
N ASP A 37 -13.82 -8.17 -67.24
CA ASP A 37 -13.09 -7.31 -66.27
C ASP A 37 -12.50 -7.86 -64.95
N HIS A 38 -11.66 -7.01 -64.33
CA HIS A 38 -11.10 -7.22 -63.00
C HIS A 38 -12.10 -6.79 -61.93
N ASP A 39 -12.18 -7.55 -60.83
CA ASP A 39 -11.84 -7.02 -59.50
C ASP A 39 -11.33 -8.16 -58.59
N LYS A 40 -10.67 -7.80 -57.48
CA LYS A 40 -9.99 -8.75 -56.57
C LYS A 40 -10.28 -8.43 -55.10
N ASP A 41 -11.53 -8.60 -54.68
CA ASP A 41 -11.87 -8.65 -53.26
C ASP A 41 -12.23 -10.08 -52.88
N GLY A 42 -11.22 -10.78 -52.34
CA GLY A 42 -11.38 -12.11 -51.76
C GLY A 42 -11.62 -11.97 -50.26
N ASP A 43 -12.78 -12.43 -49.81
CA ASP A 43 -13.31 -12.25 -48.46
C ASP A 43 -12.29 -12.44 -47.34
N LYS A 44 -12.35 -11.52 -46.38
CA LYS A 44 -11.71 -11.62 -45.08
C LYS A 44 -12.58 -10.94 -44.05
N ASP A 45 -13.60 -11.66 -43.61
CA ASP A 45 -14.27 -11.37 -42.35
C ASP A 45 -13.21 -11.13 -41.27
N LYS A 46 -13.19 -9.90 -40.79
CA LYS A 46 -12.49 -9.50 -39.58
C LYS A 46 -13.56 -9.15 -38.57
N ASP A 47 -14.11 -10.19 -37.98
CA ASP A 47 -14.89 -10.09 -36.75
C ASP A 47 -13.93 -9.72 -35.61
N ASN A 48 -13.43 -8.48 -35.67
CA ASN A 48 -13.09 -7.74 -34.48
C ASN A 48 -14.43 -7.46 -33.80
N ASP A 49 -14.89 -8.35 -32.91
CA ASP A 49 -16.03 -8.07 -32.05
C ASP A 49 -15.74 -6.76 -31.29
N GLU A 50 -16.45 -5.70 -31.69
CA GLU A 50 -16.45 -4.41 -31.01
C GLU A 50 -16.98 -4.67 -29.58
N PRO A 51 -16.29 -4.23 -28.51
CA PRO A 51 -16.72 -4.53 -27.15
C PRO A 51 -18.14 -3.99 -26.93
N ASP A 52 -19.02 -4.82 -26.35
CA ASP A 52 -20.42 -4.46 -26.13
C ASP A 52 -20.52 -3.06 -25.48
N PRO A 53 -21.27 -2.11 -26.07
CA PRO A 53 -21.34 -0.76 -25.53
C PRO A 53 -21.99 -0.80 -24.12
N PRO A 54 -21.47 -0.03 -23.15
CA PRO A 54 -21.97 -0.07 -21.78
C PRO A 54 -23.48 0.18 -21.72
N SER A 55 -24.15 -0.53 -20.82
CA SER A 55 -25.61 -0.49 -20.71
C SER A 55 -26.07 0.95 -20.43
N ALA A 56 -26.86 1.51 -21.36
CA ALA A 56 -27.28 2.91 -21.44
C ALA A 56 -27.11 3.74 -20.16
N CYS A 57 -25.93 4.35 -20.01
CA CYS A 57 -25.54 5.15 -18.86
C CYS A 57 -26.56 6.26 -18.59
N ASP A 58 -27.13 6.31 -17.39
CA ASP A 58 -28.13 7.31 -17.00
C ASP A 58 -27.51 8.62 -16.49
N GLY A 59 -26.20 8.63 -16.26
CA GLY A 59 -25.44 9.78 -15.77
C GLY A 59 -25.63 10.06 -14.28
N VAL A 60 -26.20 9.12 -13.51
CA VAL A 60 -26.35 9.25 -12.06
C VAL A 60 -25.04 8.87 -11.37
N ILE A 61 -24.56 9.74 -10.48
CA ILE A 61 -23.43 9.48 -9.60
C ILE A 61 -23.98 9.07 -8.21
N PRO A 62 -23.46 7.99 -7.58
CA PRO A 62 -22.42 7.10 -8.09
C PRO A 62 -22.95 6.19 -9.21
N VAL A 63 -22.11 5.98 -10.23
CA VAL A 63 -22.37 5.06 -11.34
C VAL A 63 -22.23 3.63 -10.82
N VAL A 64 -23.18 2.74 -11.13
CA VAL A 64 -23.18 1.35 -10.65
C VAL A 64 -23.38 0.39 -11.81
N GLU A 65 -22.41 -0.50 -12.03
CA GLU A 65 -22.42 -1.49 -13.11
C GLU A 65 -22.20 -2.91 -12.59
N THR A 66 -23.04 -3.85 -13.02
CA THR A 66 -22.86 -5.28 -12.78
C THR A 66 -22.26 -5.93 -14.02
N ILE A 67 -20.98 -6.26 -13.96
CA ILE A 67 -20.23 -6.76 -15.11
C ILE A 67 -20.57 -8.24 -15.32
N THR A 68 -20.98 -8.61 -16.53
CA THR A 68 -21.23 -10.02 -16.88
C THR A 68 -19.94 -10.62 -17.47
N PRO A 69 -19.30 -11.61 -16.82
CA PRO A 69 -18.14 -12.28 -17.41
C PRO A 69 -18.55 -13.06 -18.67
N ARG A 70 -17.69 -13.09 -19.69
CA ARG A 70 -17.91 -13.87 -20.91
C ARG A 70 -17.99 -15.37 -20.63
N ASP A 71 -18.95 -16.06 -21.24
CA ASP A 71 -19.16 -17.50 -21.13
C ASP A 71 -18.35 -18.33 -22.15
N ASP A 72 -17.77 -17.68 -23.16
CA ASP A 72 -16.89 -18.27 -24.17
C ASP A 72 -15.48 -18.65 -23.67
N GLY A 73 -15.17 -18.32 -22.40
CA GLY A 73 -13.87 -18.57 -21.79
C GLY A 73 -12.76 -17.59 -22.21
N GLN A 74 -13.09 -16.47 -22.85
CA GLN A 74 -12.18 -15.35 -23.04
C GLN A 74 -12.18 -14.41 -21.82
N PRO A 75 -11.15 -13.56 -21.66
CA PRO A 75 -11.22 -12.45 -20.70
C PRO A 75 -12.34 -11.47 -21.06
N THR A 76 -12.93 -10.85 -20.05
CA THR A 76 -13.86 -9.74 -20.25
C THR A 76 -13.07 -8.44 -20.16
N ASN A 77 -13.22 -7.55 -21.14
CA ASN A 77 -12.60 -6.23 -21.12
C ASN A 77 -13.64 -5.21 -21.62
N LEU A 78 -14.06 -4.29 -20.75
CA LEU A 78 -15.24 -3.45 -20.97
C LEU A 78 -14.98 -2.01 -20.52
N ALA A 79 -15.41 -1.04 -21.32
CA ALA A 79 -15.48 0.36 -20.92
C ALA A 79 -16.63 0.53 -19.92
N LEU A 80 -16.35 1.13 -18.76
CA LEU A 80 -17.35 1.50 -17.77
C LEU A 80 -17.99 2.85 -18.14
N CYS A 81 -19.20 3.09 -17.66
CA CYS A 81 -19.93 4.33 -17.86
C CYS A 81 -19.12 5.54 -17.33
N PRO A 82 -19.06 6.66 -18.11
CA PRO A 82 -18.21 7.79 -17.76
C PRO A 82 -18.72 8.54 -16.53
N VAL A 83 -17.78 8.98 -15.69
CA VAL A 83 -18.03 9.76 -14.47
C VAL A 83 -17.57 11.21 -14.70
N GLU A 84 -18.44 12.19 -14.46
CA GLU A 84 -18.10 13.61 -14.68
C GLU A 84 -17.00 14.08 -13.70
N GLY A 85 -15.89 14.58 -14.24
CA GLY A 85 -14.67 14.89 -13.48
C GLY A 85 -13.70 13.70 -13.32
N GLY A 86 -14.09 12.52 -13.79
CA GLY A 86 -13.39 11.25 -13.62
C GLY A 86 -13.60 10.64 -12.22
N VAL A 87 -13.30 9.35 -12.10
CA VAL A 87 -13.42 8.62 -10.84
C VAL A 87 -12.44 9.18 -9.79
N ARG A 88 -12.90 9.36 -8.56
CA ARG A 88 -12.06 9.65 -7.36
C ARG A 88 -12.32 8.68 -6.22
N HIS A 89 -13.48 8.00 -6.20
CA HIS A 89 -13.73 6.85 -5.34
C HIS A 89 -14.31 5.71 -6.16
N LEU A 90 -13.90 4.47 -5.86
CA LEU A 90 -14.47 3.27 -6.47
C LEU A 90 -14.63 2.14 -5.45
N ARG A 91 -15.70 1.36 -5.58
CA ARG A 91 -15.95 0.13 -4.80
C ARG A 91 -16.15 -1.04 -5.75
N VAL A 92 -15.60 -2.19 -5.40
CA VAL A 92 -15.69 -3.43 -6.17
C VAL A 92 -16.19 -4.55 -5.26
N GLU A 93 -17.35 -5.11 -5.60
CA GLU A 93 -18.09 -6.12 -4.85
C GLU A 93 -18.14 -7.44 -5.62
N GLY A 94 -18.26 -8.57 -4.90
CA GLY A 94 -18.69 -9.86 -5.47
C GLY A 94 -17.66 -10.65 -6.28
N VAL A 95 -16.58 -10.04 -6.79
CA VAL A 95 -15.51 -10.73 -7.52
C VAL A 95 -14.43 -11.30 -6.58
N SER A 96 -13.88 -12.46 -6.94
CA SER A 96 -12.76 -13.13 -6.26
C SER A 96 -11.80 -13.65 -7.33
N ALA A 97 -10.51 -13.33 -7.24
CA ALA A 97 -9.48 -13.89 -8.13
C ALA A 97 -8.82 -15.10 -7.44
N PRO A 98 -9.14 -16.36 -7.81
CA PRO A 98 -8.53 -17.54 -7.21
C PRO A 98 -7.02 -17.70 -7.55
N PRO A 99 -6.27 -18.50 -6.76
CA PRO A 99 -4.82 -18.70 -6.88
C PRO A 99 -4.43 -19.65 -8.04
N ALA A 100 -4.89 -19.31 -9.24
CA ALA A 100 -4.73 -20.02 -10.50
C ALA A 100 -4.23 -19.08 -11.61
N HIS A 101 -3.38 -18.11 -11.26
CA HIS A 101 -2.91 -16.99 -12.09
C HIS A 101 -4.01 -16.07 -12.63
N THR A 102 -5.16 -15.98 -11.93
CA THR A 102 -6.25 -15.08 -12.30
C THR A 102 -6.05 -13.66 -11.74
N SER A 103 -6.65 -12.66 -12.39
CA SER A 103 -6.74 -11.29 -11.87
C SER A 103 -8.04 -10.62 -12.31
N TYR A 104 -8.47 -9.62 -11.54
CA TYR A 104 -9.36 -8.57 -12.02
C TYR A 104 -8.63 -7.22 -11.88
N GLN A 105 -8.84 -6.32 -12.83
CA GLN A 105 -8.08 -5.07 -12.91
C GLN A 105 -9.03 -3.91 -13.28
N ILE A 106 -8.84 -2.76 -12.63
CA ILE A 106 -9.49 -1.50 -12.98
C ILE A 106 -8.43 -0.58 -13.57
N TYR A 107 -8.73 0.00 -14.73
CA TYR A 107 -7.89 0.99 -15.40
C TYR A 107 -8.62 2.33 -15.46
N LEU A 108 -7.89 3.42 -15.24
CA LEU A 108 -8.38 4.78 -15.25
C LEU A 108 -7.53 5.61 -16.22
N GLY A 109 -8.18 6.32 -17.15
CA GLY A 109 -7.51 7.21 -18.09
C GLY A 109 -6.95 6.53 -19.35
N LEU A 110 -7.67 5.54 -19.90
CA LEU A 110 -7.31 4.88 -21.15
C LEU A 110 -8.07 5.45 -22.35
N GLU A 111 -7.42 5.46 -23.52
CA GLU A 111 -8.05 5.78 -24.82
C GLU A 111 -8.77 4.57 -25.43
N ASP A 112 -8.23 3.37 -25.20
CA ASP A 112 -8.71 2.08 -25.72
C ASP A 112 -8.50 1.00 -24.65
N ALA A 113 -9.26 -0.10 -24.75
CA ALA A 113 -9.13 -1.27 -23.87
C ALA A 113 -7.77 -1.97 -24.05
N ILE A 114 -7.02 -2.19 -22.96
CA ILE A 114 -5.74 -2.93 -22.98
C ILE A 114 -5.81 -4.21 -22.13
N GLY A 115 -4.95 -5.20 -22.44
CA GLY A 115 -4.91 -6.49 -21.77
C GLY A 115 -4.17 -6.49 -20.42
N ALA A 116 -4.35 -7.58 -19.67
CA ALA A 116 -3.81 -7.78 -18.32
C ALA A 116 -2.29 -7.62 -18.15
N GLN A 117 -1.53 -7.79 -19.23
CA GLN A 117 -0.07 -7.79 -19.23
C GLN A 117 0.52 -6.73 -20.16
N ASP A 118 -0.34 -5.89 -20.76
CA ASP A 118 0.09 -4.85 -21.67
C ASP A 118 0.72 -3.67 -20.90
N GLU A 119 1.44 -2.81 -21.63
CA GLU A 119 2.04 -1.61 -21.08
C GLU A 119 0.95 -0.60 -20.70
N VAL A 120 1.00 -0.08 -19.47
CA VAL A 120 0.07 0.96 -19.02
C VAL A 120 0.60 2.29 -19.55
N PRO A 121 -0.15 3.04 -20.38
CA PRO A 121 0.34 4.25 -21.00
C PRO A 121 0.54 5.39 -20.00
N GLU A 122 1.29 6.42 -20.41
CA GLU A 122 1.46 7.65 -19.64
C GLU A 122 0.11 8.31 -19.35
N GLY A 123 -0.11 8.72 -18.10
CA GLY A 123 -1.39 9.25 -17.62
C GLY A 123 -2.44 8.19 -17.25
N ALA A 124 -2.22 6.90 -17.49
CA ALA A 124 -3.15 5.86 -17.05
C ALA A 124 -2.74 5.25 -15.70
N LEU A 125 -3.72 5.05 -14.81
CA LEU A 125 -3.58 4.30 -13.56
C LEU A 125 -4.21 2.92 -13.71
N ARG A 126 -3.57 1.89 -13.13
CA ARG A 126 -4.08 0.52 -13.08
C ARG A 126 -4.03 -0.04 -11.66
N LEU A 127 -5.19 -0.49 -11.17
CA LEU A 127 -5.35 -1.24 -9.92
C LEU A 127 -5.55 -2.72 -10.29
N MET A 128 -4.56 -3.57 -10.03
CA MET A 128 -4.59 -5.01 -10.33
C MET A 128 -4.67 -5.83 -9.04
N ALA A 129 -5.75 -6.57 -8.85
CA ALA A 129 -5.85 -7.61 -7.84
C ALA A 129 -5.59 -8.98 -8.48
N TYR A 130 -4.53 -9.66 -8.04
CA TYR A 130 -4.05 -10.91 -8.60
C TYR A 130 -4.08 -12.01 -7.52
N GLY A 131 -4.70 -13.16 -7.85
CA GLY A 131 -4.93 -14.25 -6.88
C GLY A 131 -3.69 -15.06 -6.52
N GLY A 132 -2.59 -14.92 -7.27
CA GLY A 132 -1.42 -15.77 -7.14
C GLY A 132 -1.50 -17.06 -7.97
N GLY A 133 -0.54 -17.95 -7.74
CA GLY A 133 -0.44 -19.28 -8.35
C GLY A 133 0.19 -20.28 -7.39
N LEU A 134 -0.06 -21.58 -7.62
CA LEU A 134 0.44 -22.67 -6.79
C LEU A 134 1.26 -23.68 -7.63
N PRO A 135 2.60 -23.71 -7.49
CA PRO A 135 3.45 -22.81 -6.70
C PRO A 135 3.54 -21.39 -7.30
N ALA A 136 4.09 -20.47 -6.49
CA ALA A 136 4.41 -19.04 -6.70
C ALA A 136 4.18 -18.42 -8.11
N PRO A 137 3.59 -17.19 -8.19
CA PRO A 137 3.68 -16.13 -7.17
C PRO A 137 2.58 -16.17 -6.09
N PRO A 138 2.74 -15.47 -4.96
CA PRO A 138 1.63 -15.21 -4.04
C PRO A 138 0.58 -14.29 -4.68
N ALA A 139 -0.55 -14.09 -3.99
CA ALA A 139 -1.49 -13.03 -4.34
C ALA A 139 -0.81 -11.65 -4.23
N SER A 140 -1.25 -10.68 -5.05
CA SER A 140 -0.70 -9.32 -5.06
C SER A 140 -1.77 -8.28 -5.40
N PHE A 141 -1.78 -7.14 -4.70
CA PHE A 141 -2.52 -5.95 -5.12
C PHE A 141 -1.50 -4.92 -5.61
N THR A 142 -1.47 -4.70 -6.92
CA THR A 142 -0.45 -3.87 -7.58
C THR A 142 -1.10 -2.62 -8.16
N ILE A 143 -0.53 -1.46 -7.82
CA ILE A 143 -0.92 -0.15 -8.31
C ILE A 143 0.17 0.31 -9.28
N ARG A 144 -0.19 0.56 -10.53
CA ARG A 144 0.72 0.99 -11.61
C ARG A 144 0.28 2.31 -12.20
N PHE A 145 1.20 3.25 -12.38
CA PHE A 145 0.99 4.52 -13.08
C PHE A 145 2.08 4.68 -14.15
N GLY A 146 1.68 4.62 -15.43
CA GLY A 146 2.64 4.46 -16.52
C GLY A 146 3.55 3.24 -16.32
N GLY A 147 4.87 3.45 -16.41
CA GLY A 147 5.87 2.40 -16.23
C GLY A 147 6.11 1.93 -14.78
N GLU A 148 5.86 2.79 -13.79
CA GLU A 148 6.19 2.50 -12.38
C GLU A 148 5.04 1.79 -11.64
N SER A 149 5.39 1.00 -10.62
CA SER A 149 4.36 0.28 -9.84
C SER A 149 4.77 -0.09 -8.41
N VAL A 150 3.85 0.16 -7.47
CA VAL A 150 3.92 -0.28 -6.08
C VAL A 150 3.03 -1.52 -5.92
N THR A 151 3.44 -2.48 -5.07
CA THR A 151 2.60 -3.62 -4.69
C THR A 151 2.40 -3.61 -3.19
N VAL A 152 1.15 -3.71 -2.75
CA VAL A 152 0.76 -3.83 -1.34
C VAL A 152 1.05 -5.26 -0.87
N MET A 153 1.69 -5.41 0.29
CA MET A 153 2.26 -6.69 0.76
C MET A 153 1.66 -7.21 2.09
N ASP A 154 0.58 -6.59 2.59
CA ASP A 154 -0.20 -7.10 3.73
C ASP A 154 -1.03 -8.35 3.34
N THR A 155 -1.99 -8.75 4.17
CA THR A 155 -2.72 -10.02 4.13
C THR A 155 -3.79 -10.03 3.04
N LEU A 156 -3.36 -10.25 1.80
CA LEU A 156 -4.20 -10.23 0.59
C LEU A 156 -5.17 -11.44 0.43
N SER A 157 -5.56 -12.11 1.52
CA SER A 157 -6.53 -13.22 1.44
C SER A 157 -7.89 -12.76 0.90
N PHE A 158 -8.23 -11.48 1.11
CA PHE A 158 -9.45 -10.84 0.62
C PHE A 158 -9.66 -10.98 -0.89
N ILE A 159 -8.58 -10.99 -1.68
CA ILE A 159 -8.61 -11.17 -3.15
C ILE A 159 -9.13 -12.56 -3.53
N ASN A 160 -8.70 -13.58 -2.78
CA ASN A 160 -9.09 -14.98 -2.99
C ASN A 160 -10.48 -15.29 -2.41
N GLU A 161 -10.82 -14.65 -1.29
CA GLU A 161 -12.13 -14.76 -0.63
C GLU A 161 -13.26 -14.05 -1.41
N GLY A 162 -12.92 -12.93 -2.07
CA GLY A 162 -13.88 -12.04 -2.72
C GLY A 162 -14.63 -11.14 -1.75
N ARG A 163 -13.93 -10.59 -0.76
CA ARG A 163 -14.46 -9.50 0.06
C ARG A 163 -14.52 -8.23 -0.79
N THR A 164 -15.53 -7.40 -0.54
CA THR A 164 -15.60 -6.05 -1.09
C THR A 164 -14.35 -5.27 -0.70
N TRP A 165 -13.88 -4.45 -1.61
CA TRP A 165 -12.85 -3.45 -1.36
C TRP A 165 -13.21 -2.15 -2.07
N CYS A 166 -12.68 -1.05 -1.59
CA CYS A 166 -12.87 0.27 -2.19
C CYS A 166 -11.58 1.09 -2.10
N ALA A 167 -11.42 2.04 -3.01
CA ALA A 167 -10.26 2.90 -3.06
C ALA A 167 -10.62 4.33 -3.43
N ASP A 168 -9.97 5.27 -2.75
CA ASP A 168 -9.87 6.66 -3.20
C ASP A 168 -8.65 6.79 -4.11
N VAL A 169 -8.79 7.55 -5.19
CA VAL A 169 -7.73 7.83 -6.17
C VAL A 169 -7.55 9.35 -6.28
N PHE A 170 -6.38 9.81 -5.88
CA PHE A 170 -5.98 11.21 -5.92
C PHE A 170 -5.11 11.45 -7.14
N ASP A 171 -5.51 12.43 -7.95
CA ASP A 171 -4.77 12.87 -9.12
C ASP A 171 -3.33 13.27 -8.75
N GLY A 172 -2.37 13.10 -9.65
CA GLY A 172 -1.00 13.62 -9.51
C GLY A 172 -0.83 14.97 -10.20
N ASN A 173 0.42 15.42 -10.39
CA ASN A 173 0.76 16.57 -11.26
C ASN A 173 2.26 16.59 -11.61
N GLU A 174 2.75 17.64 -12.27
CA GLU A 174 4.17 17.80 -12.64
C GLU A 174 5.16 17.67 -11.45
N ALA A 175 4.70 17.95 -10.21
CA ALA A 175 5.52 17.88 -9.00
C ALA A 175 5.39 16.56 -8.21
N ARG A 176 4.26 15.84 -8.30
CA ARG A 176 3.97 14.63 -7.50
C ARG A 176 3.30 13.51 -8.29
N SER A 177 3.56 12.27 -7.89
CA SER A 177 2.85 11.09 -8.39
C SER A 177 1.37 11.12 -7.95
N PRO A 178 0.45 10.40 -8.61
CA PRO A 178 -0.87 10.10 -8.07
C PRO A 178 -0.77 9.29 -6.77
N ALA A 179 -1.79 9.38 -5.93
CA ALA A 179 -1.87 8.64 -4.67
C ALA A 179 -3.16 7.82 -4.59
N VAL A 180 -3.12 6.70 -3.87
CA VAL A 180 -4.27 5.79 -3.72
C VAL A 180 -4.40 5.36 -2.26
N VAL A 181 -5.61 5.43 -1.72
CA VAL A 181 -5.95 4.85 -0.41
C VAL A 181 -6.90 3.69 -0.64
N LEU A 182 -6.61 2.53 -0.03
CA LEU A 182 -7.33 1.27 -0.21
C LEU A 182 -7.93 0.81 1.12
N TRP A 183 -9.20 0.41 1.09
CA TRP A 183 -9.94 -0.21 2.20
C TRP A 183 -10.53 -1.56 1.78
N VAL A 184 -10.79 -2.43 2.76
CA VAL A 184 -11.37 -3.77 2.57
C VAL A 184 -12.46 -3.96 3.63
N ASP A 185 -13.66 -4.41 3.22
CA ASP A 185 -14.81 -4.58 4.13
C ASP A 185 -14.45 -5.44 5.34
N GLY A 186 -14.62 -4.90 6.55
CA GLY A 186 -14.34 -5.56 7.82
C GLY A 186 -12.86 -5.63 8.21
N TYR A 187 -11.98 -4.87 7.57
CA TYR A 187 -10.60 -4.63 8.03
C TYR A 187 -10.55 -3.31 8.82
N ARG A 188 -10.00 -3.30 10.04
CA ARG A 188 -9.96 -2.12 10.95
C ARG A 188 -11.29 -1.33 11.02
N SER A 189 -12.41 -2.05 11.02
CA SER A 189 -13.79 -1.50 11.01
C SER A 189 -14.16 -0.64 9.79
N ALA A 190 -13.42 -0.71 8.67
CA ALA A 190 -13.84 -0.14 7.40
C ALA A 190 -15.04 -0.90 6.81
N ASP A 191 -15.99 -0.16 6.24
CA ASP A 191 -17.15 -0.65 5.51
C ASP A 191 -17.32 0.23 4.26
N CYS A 192 -17.15 -0.34 3.07
CA CYS A 192 -17.21 0.38 1.81
C CYS A 192 -18.63 0.81 1.40
N LEU A 193 -19.67 0.45 2.18
CA LEU A 193 -21.02 0.99 2.07
C LEU A 193 -21.23 2.18 3.02
N GLU A 194 -20.46 2.29 4.11
CA GLU A 194 -20.54 3.40 5.08
C GLU A 194 -19.28 4.28 5.04
N ARG A 195 -19.28 5.30 4.15
CA ARG A 195 -18.15 6.25 3.95
C ARG A 195 -17.59 6.85 5.24
N SER A 196 -18.41 7.07 6.28
CA SER A 196 -17.97 7.57 7.60
C SER A 196 -17.03 6.63 8.36
N THR A 197 -16.89 5.37 7.95
CA THR A 197 -15.91 4.41 8.49
C THR A 197 -14.56 4.46 7.77
N LEU A 198 -14.50 5.03 6.56
CA LEU A 198 -13.34 5.02 5.69
C LEU A 198 -12.44 6.21 6.02
N THR A 199 -11.38 5.93 6.76
CA THR A 199 -10.41 6.92 7.23
C THR A 199 -9.00 6.41 6.94
N LEU A 200 -7.99 7.29 7.00
CA LEU A 200 -6.59 6.84 6.95
C LEU A 200 -6.25 5.79 8.04
N GLY A 201 -6.89 5.87 9.22
CA GLY A 201 -6.67 4.91 10.31
C GLY A 201 -7.31 3.53 10.10
N SER A 202 -8.35 3.44 9.28
CA SER A 202 -9.02 2.18 8.90
C SER A 202 -8.57 1.66 7.53
N ALA A 203 -7.67 2.38 6.83
CA ALA A 203 -7.11 1.96 5.55
C ALA A 203 -6.34 0.64 5.67
N PHE A 204 -6.48 -0.17 4.62
CA PHE A 204 -5.67 -1.36 4.35
C PHE A 204 -4.31 -0.97 3.76
N ALA A 205 -4.28 0.05 2.89
CA ALA A 205 -3.03 0.65 2.42
C ALA A 205 -3.20 2.13 2.06
N VAL A 206 -2.12 2.90 2.25
CA VAL A 206 -1.98 4.29 1.77
C VAL A 206 -0.74 4.34 0.89
N VAL A 207 -0.91 4.47 -0.42
CA VAL A 207 0.17 4.57 -1.40
C VAL A 207 0.27 6.02 -1.85
N GLY A 208 1.15 6.77 -1.19
CA GLY A 208 1.34 8.21 -1.42
C GLY A 208 2.14 8.60 -2.66
N SER A 209 2.91 7.66 -3.24
CA SER A 209 3.60 7.85 -4.52
C SER A 209 3.78 6.51 -5.24
N ILE A 210 3.65 6.50 -6.55
CA ILE A 210 3.78 5.30 -7.39
C ILE A 210 5.14 5.34 -8.09
N GLY A 211 6.18 4.94 -7.36
CA GLY A 211 7.57 5.08 -7.79
C GLY A 211 8.00 6.55 -7.90
N GLU A 212 8.89 6.85 -8.85
CA GLU A 212 9.35 8.22 -9.15
C GLU A 212 8.50 8.92 -10.23
N THR A 213 7.56 8.24 -10.88
CA THR A 213 6.76 8.80 -11.97
C THR A 213 5.78 9.86 -11.47
N LYS A 214 5.94 11.08 -12.01
CA LYS A 214 5.07 12.24 -11.79
C LYS A 214 4.15 12.45 -12.99
N GLY A 215 3.03 13.13 -12.77
CA GLY A 215 2.03 13.38 -13.80
C GLY A 215 0.61 13.27 -13.25
N ALA A 216 -0.35 13.82 -13.97
CA ALA A 216 -1.78 13.65 -13.68
C ALA A 216 -2.31 12.36 -14.30
N ILE A 217 -3.40 11.83 -13.76
CA ILE A 217 -4.20 10.78 -14.39
C ILE A 217 -5.09 11.44 -15.44
N ALA A 218 -5.19 10.83 -16.62
CA ALA A 218 -5.96 11.31 -17.77
C ALA A 218 -7.47 11.11 -17.57
N PHE A 219 -8.03 11.73 -16.53
CA PHE A 219 -9.43 11.60 -16.10
C PHE A 219 -10.47 12.12 -17.11
N GLU A 220 -10.04 12.76 -18.19
CA GLU A 220 -10.86 13.08 -19.36
C GLU A 220 -11.10 11.89 -20.31
N LYS A 221 -10.44 10.76 -20.06
CA LYS A 221 -10.54 9.51 -20.83
C LYS A 221 -11.24 8.41 -20.03
N ASP A 222 -11.51 7.29 -20.69
CA ASP A 222 -12.40 6.27 -20.18
C ASP A 222 -11.79 5.39 -19.07
N THR A 223 -12.70 4.74 -18.33
CA THR A 223 -12.41 3.76 -17.27
C THR A 223 -12.71 2.38 -17.80
N TYR A 224 -11.85 1.39 -17.56
CA TYR A 224 -12.04 0.02 -18.04
C TYR A 224 -11.95 -1.01 -16.91
N VAL A 225 -12.75 -2.07 -17.00
CA VAL A 225 -12.61 -3.29 -16.22
C VAL A 225 -12.05 -4.42 -17.08
N TYR A 226 -11.02 -5.09 -16.57
CA TYR A 226 -10.56 -6.38 -17.07
C TYR A 226 -10.89 -7.48 -16.06
N LEU A 227 -11.54 -8.55 -16.51
CA LEU A 227 -11.74 -9.80 -15.77
C LEU A 227 -11.03 -10.94 -16.51
N ALA A 228 -10.13 -11.66 -15.82
CA ALA A 228 -9.50 -12.84 -16.40
C ALA A 228 -10.52 -13.93 -16.78
N ALA A 229 -10.20 -14.71 -17.81
CA ALA A 229 -10.97 -15.88 -18.21
C ALA A 229 -11.20 -16.84 -17.03
N GLY A 230 -12.42 -17.36 -16.90
CA GLY A 230 -12.81 -18.29 -15.83
C GLY A 230 -13.22 -17.64 -14.50
N LEU A 231 -13.37 -16.32 -14.43
CA LEU A 231 -14.03 -15.66 -13.31
C LEU A 231 -15.56 -15.79 -13.44
N GLU A 232 -16.16 -16.78 -12.77
CA GLU A 232 -17.58 -17.13 -12.91
C GLU A 232 -18.57 -16.15 -12.22
N LYS A 233 -18.09 -15.25 -11.35
CA LYS A 233 -18.94 -14.29 -10.63
C LYS A 233 -18.92 -12.94 -11.33
N SER A 234 -20.11 -12.35 -11.51
CA SER A 234 -20.25 -10.93 -11.85
C SER A 234 -19.80 -10.03 -10.70
N PRO A 235 -18.78 -9.17 -10.89
CA PRO A 235 -18.57 -8.03 -10.00
C PRO A 235 -19.70 -7.03 -10.11
N THR A 236 -19.99 -6.33 -9.02
CA THR A 236 -20.59 -4.98 -9.10
C THR A 236 -19.48 -3.98 -8.86
N ILE A 237 -19.35 -2.99 -9.75
CA ILE A 237 -18.43 -1.87 -9.64
C ILE A 237 -19.27 -0.61 -9.41
N THR A 238 -18.91 0.17 -8.40
CA THR A 238 -19.47 1.48 -8.13
C THR A 238 -18.37 2.52 -8.33
N LEU A 239 -18.64 3.57 -9.11
CA LEU A 239 -17.70 4.66 -9.42
C LEU A 239 -18.30 6.02 -8.99
N ASP A 240 -17.47 6.88 -8.42
CA ASP A 240 -17.88 8.17 -7.85
C ASP A 240 -16.78 9.23 -8.09
N ASN A 241 -17.16 10.50 -8.25
CA ASN A 241 -16.22 11.62 -8.45
C ASN A 241 -15.84 12.35 -7.15
N GLU A 242 -16.54 12.08 -6.04
CA GLU A 242 -16.15 12.57 -4.72
C GLU A 242 -15.29 11.51 -4.01
N PRO A 243 -14.02 11.80 -3.62
CA PRO A 243 -13.24 10.92 -2.74
C PRO A 243 -13.83 10.94 -1.31
N VAL A 244 -13.47 9.97 -0.48
CA VAL A 244 -13.91 9.95 0.93
C VAL A 244 -12.99 10.80 1.81
N LEU A 245 -11.69 10.76 1.55
CA LEU A 245 -10.68 11.61 2.17
C LEU A 245 -10.44 12.89 1.36
N SER A 246 -9.99 13.95 2.02
CA SER A 246 -9.52 15.16 1.34
C SER A 246 -8.13 15.00 0.73
N GLU A 247 -7.82 15.78 -0.30
CA GLU A 247 -6.46 15.82 -0.88
C GLU A 247 -5.44 16.26 0.18
N ASP A 248 -5.79 17.19 1.08
CA ASP A 248 -4.90 17.65 2.16
C ASP A 248 -4.51 16.49 3.10
N GLU A 249 -5.46 15.65 3.53
CA GLU A 249 -5.20 14.48 4.40
C GLU A 249 -4.25 13.48 3.75
N VAL A 250 -4.42 13.19 2.46
CA VAL A 250 -3.57 12.23 1.74
C VAL A 250 -2.25 12.86 1.30
N SER A 251 -2.20 14.19 1.09
CA SER A 251 -0.99 14.90 0.71
C SER A 251 0.12 14.77 1.76
N ALA A 252 -0.24 14.78 3.04
CA ALA A 252 0.66 14.54 4.17
C ALA A 252 1.37 13.18 4.08
N CYS A 253 0.73 12.18 3.45
CA CYS A 253 1.27 10.84 3.22
C CYS A 253 1.89 10.65 1.82
N SER A 254 1.82 11.65 0.94
CA SER A 254 2.47 11.68 -0.38
C SER A 254 3.88 12.29 -0.36
N ALA A 255 4.30 12.86 0.78
CA ALA A 255 5.59 13.50 0.94
C ALA A 255 6.76 12.50 0.80
N SER A 256 7.80 12.90 0.06
CA SER A 256 9.10 12.22 0.08
C SER A 256 9.69 12.27 1.49
N LEU A 257 10.18 11.13 2.01
CA LEU A 257 10.78 11.08 3.34
C LEU A 257 11.98 12.06 3.49
N PRO A 258 12.13 12.70 4.65
CA PRO A 258 11.29 12.59 5.85
C PRO A 258 9.94 13.30 5.70
N ALA A 259 8.86 12.65 6.15
CA ALA A 259 7.52 13.23 6.18
C ALA A 259 7.28 13.96 7.50
N SER A 260 6.63 15.13 7.47
CA SER A 260 6.37 15.96 8.65
C SER A 260 4.88 16.29 8.78
N LEU A 261 4.31 16.07 9.97
CA LEU A 261 2.91 16.36 10.31
C LEU A 261 2.81 17.27 11.53
N THR A 262 2.06 18.38 11.40
CA THR A 262 1.58 19.17 12.54
C THR A 262 0.27 18.59 13.06
N ILE A 263 0.16 18.37 14.37
CA ILE A 263 -0.94 17.63 14.97
C ILE A 263 -1.76 18.57 15.85
N GLU A 264 -2.91 19.00 15.33
CA GLU A 264 -3.85 19.87 16.07
C GLU A 264 -4.42 19.17 17.31
N ARG A 265 -4.28 19.82 18.47
CA ARG A 265 -4.85 19.35 19.74
C ARG A 265 -6.35 19.66 19.83
N ALA A 266 -7.13 18.69 20.31
CA ALA A 266 -8.56 18.87 20.53
C ALA A 266 -8.83 19.95 21.59
N ALA A 267 -9.86 20.75 21.38
CA ALA A 267 -10.28 21.79 22.33
C ALA A 267 -10.75 21.20 23.67
N GLU A 268 -11.27 19.98 23.66
CA GLU A 268 -11.67 19.20 24.85
C GLU A 268 -11.32 17.72 24.64
N GLY A 269 -11.01 17.01 25.73
CA GLY A 269 -10.76 15.56 25.68
C GLY A 269 -9.39 15.21 25.09
N SER A 270 -9.38 14.67 23.86
CA SER A 270 -8.16 14.17 23.22
C SER A 270 -8.28 13.99 21.71
N THR A 271 -7.19 14.21 20.99
CA THR A 271 -7.02 13.84 19.57
C THR A 271 -6.26 12.52 19.46
N SER A 272 -6.72 11.60 18.63
CA SER A 272 -5.84 10.62 17.97
C SER A 272 -5.69 11.00 16.50
N ARG A 273 -4.47 10.94 15.95
CA ARG A 273 -4.20 11.02 14.51
C ARG A 273 -3.43 9.79 14.06
N PHE A 274 -3.77 9.33 12.87
CA PHE A 274 -2.92 8.43 12.11
C PHE A 274 -1.67 9.16 11.61
N LEU A 275 -0.57 8.43 11.47
CA LEU A 275 0.70 8.87 10.94
C LEU A 275 1.03 7.99 9.73
N CYS A 276 1.40 8.63 8.63
CA CYS A 276 1.57 8.01 7.33
C CYS A 276 2.49 6.77 7.35
N PRO A 277 2.22 5.74 6.52
CA PRO A 277 3.10 4.59 6.45
C PRO A 277 4.47 5.00 5.93
N VAL A 278 5.52 4.46 6.55
CA VAL A 278 6.91 4.74 6.19
C VAL A 278 7.52 3.46 5.59
N PRO A 279 7.83 3.41 4.28
CA PRO A 279 8.37 2.22 3.65
C PRO A 279 9.69 1.76 4.29
N GLY A 280 9.71 0.56 4.89
CA GLY A 280 10.84 0.04 5.67
C GLY A 280 10.78 0.31 7.18
N GLY A 281 9.71 0.95 7.65
CA GLY A 281 9.48 1.30 9.05
C GLY A 281 9.98 2.69 9.44
N ILE A 282 9.42 3.21 10.52
CA ILE A 282 9.88 4.46 11.14
C ILE A 282 11.19 4.17 11.88
N ARG A 283 12.32 4.63 11.34
CA ARG A 283 13.66 4.41 11.90
C ARG A 283 14.23 5.64 12.60
N HIS A 284 13.79 6.83 12.22
CA HIS A 284 14.09 8.06 12.94
C HIS A 284 12.81 8.88 13.14
N VAL A 285 12.68 9.49 14.32
CA VAL A 285 11.56 10.39 14.67
C VAL A 285 12.11 11.65 15.31
N ARG A 286 11.69 12.81 14.81
CA ARG A 286 11.92 14.11 15.47
C ARG A 286 10.60 14.70 15.94
N PHE A 287 10.58 15.19 17.18
CA PHE A 287 9.47 15.88 17.82
C PHE A 287 9.85 17.34 18.04
N GLU A 288 8.97 18.26 17.65
CA GLU A 288 9.09 19.71 17.86
C GLU A 288 7.81 20.23 18.53
N ASN A 289 7.91 21.27 19.37
CA ASN A 289 6.79 21.88 20.10
C ASN A 289 6.01 20.92 21.05
N VAL A 290 6.62 19.80 21.48
CA VAL A 290 6.02 18.90 22.49
C VAL A 290 6.14 19.55 23.87
N ILE A 291 5.08 20.27 24.27
CA ILE A 291 4.95 20.88 25.60
C ILE A 291 3.91 20.09 26.39
N THR A 292 4.32 19.38 27.44
CA THR A 292 3.44 18.68 28.38
C THR A 292 3.51 19.31 29.78
N PRO A 293 2.56 20.19 30.15
CA PRO A 293 2.51 20.76 31.50
C PRO A 293 2.18 19.73 32.60
N PRO A 294 2.44 20.04 33.89
CA PRO A 294 2.25 19.12 35.01
C PRO A 294 0.80 19.03 35.51
N ASN A 295 -0.13 18.86 34.57
CA ASN A 295 -1.57 18.70 34.72
C ASN A 295 -2.06 17.37 34.09
N HIS A 296 -1.23 16.33 34.10
CA HIS A 296 -1.42 15.08 33.36
C HIS A 296 -1.41 15.23 31.83
N ALA A 297 -0.78 16.28 31.27
CA ALA A 297 -0.60 16.38 29.83
C ALA A 297 0.20 15.19 29.28
N ALA A 298 -0.26 14.62 28.16
CA ALA A 298 0.33 13.43 27.57
C ALA A 298 0.34 13.53 26.04
N VAL A 299 1.52 13.27 25.47
CA VAL A 299 1.72 12.91 24.07
C VAL A 299 2.17 11.46 24.04
N GLN A 300 1.41 10.58 23.39
CA GLN A 300 1.80 9.18 23.17
C GLN A 300 1.97 8.94 21.67
N PHE A 301 3.05 8.25 21.30
CA PHE A 301 3.39 7.91 19.92
C PHE A 301 3.46 6.38 19.83
N TYR A 302 2.64 5.79 18.96
CA TYR A 302 2.58 4.35 18.75
C TYR A 302 3.12 4.04 17.36
N ILE A 303 4.05 3.11 17.30
CA ILE A 303 4.69 2.63 16.07
C ILE A 303 4.35 1.15 15.92
N GLY A 304 3.86 0.77 14.73
CA GLY A 304 3.54 -0.62 14.44
C GLY A 304 2.31 -1.18 15.16
N ALA A 305 1.33 -0.34 15.51
CA ALA A 305 0.08 -0.78 16.13
C ALA A 305 -0.95 -1.25 15.07
N SER A 306 -1.67 -2.34 15.37
CA SER A 306 -2.70 -2.92 14.49
C SER A 306 -3.98 -2.09 14.40
N GLU A 307 -4.28 -1.28 15.42
CA GLU A 307 -5.41 -0.36 15.52
C GLU A 307 -5.08 0.83 16.45
N ILE A 308 -5.96 1.85 16.54
CA ILE A 308 -5.78 2.99 17.46
C ILE A 308 -5.90 2.47 18.90
N PRO A 309 -4.84 2.50 19.73
CA PRO A 309 -4.87 1.88 21.05
C PRO A 309 -5.80 2.61 22.03
N GLU A 310 -6.56 1.87 22.84
CA GLU A 310 -7.31 2.45 23.96
C GLU A 310 -6.34 3.10 24.96
N THR A 311 -6.57 4.36 25.30
CA THR A 311 -5.53 5.29 25.78
C THR A 311 -5.19 5.14 27.27
N HIS A 312 -5.45 3.95 27.82
CA HIS A 312 -5.43 3.60 29.24
C HIS A 312 -4.76 2.24 29.53
N THR A 313 -4.17 1.55 28.55
CA THR A 313 -3.46 0.28 28.78
C THR A 313 -2.04 0.50 29.32
N ASP A 314 -1.63 -0.30 30.31
CA ASP A 314 -0.27 -0.22 30.87
C ASP A 314 0.80 -0.65 29.83
N ALA A 315 0.48 -1.64 28.98
CA ALA A 315 1.30 -2.12 27.88
C ALA A 315 0.79 -1.61 26.51
N PRO A 316 1.66 -1.47 25.49
CA PRO A 316 1.23 -1.31 24.08
C PRO A 316 0.62 -2.61 23.53
N PRO A 317 0.00 -2.57 22.33
CA PRO A 317 -0.34 -3.76 21.55
C PRO A 317 0.88 -4.67 21.26
N GLU A 318 0.63 -5.94 20.95
CA GLU A 318 1.65 -6.89 20.50
C GLU A 318 2.39 -6.36 19.24
N GLY A 319 3.72 -6.44 19.24
CA GLY A 319 4.59 -5.88 18.19
C GLY A 319 4.73 -4.34 18.19
N ALA A 320 3.89 -3.61 18.92
CA ALA A 320 3.89 -2.15 18.88
C ALA A 320 4.84 -1.52 19.91
N LEU A 321 5.61 -0.52 19.46
CA LEU A 321 6.42 0.35 20.30
C LEU A 321 5.63 1.59 20.68
N ARG A 322 5.52 1.89 21.99
CA ARG A 322 4.95 3.14 22.50
C ARG A 322 6.03 4.05 23.07
N LEU A 323 6.09 5.29 22.60
CA LEU A 323 6.76 6.41 23.27
C LEU A 323 5.71 7.25 24.00
N MET A 324 6.08 7.86 25.11
CA MET A 324 5.23 8.77 25.87
C MET A 324 6.03 9.93 26.46
N ALA A 325 5.73 11.14 26.02
CA ALA A 325 6.04 12.36 26.77
C ALA A 325 4.87 12.67 27.71
N TYR A 326 5.14 12.74 29.01
CA TYR A 326 4.11 12.96 30.03
C TYR A 326 4.57 14.02 31.02
N GLY A 327 3.77 15.07 31.18
CA GLY A 327 4.13 16.27 31.96
C GLY A 327 4.13 16.07 33.48
N GLY A 328 3.70 14.89 33.97
CA GLY A 328 3.58 14.63 35.39
C GLY A 328 2.29 15.21 36.00
N SER A 329 2.25 15.27 37.32
CA SER A 329 1.17 15.86 38.10
C SER A 329 1.75 16.65 39.27
N SER A 330 1.58 17.98 39.23
CA SER A 330 2.10 18.84 40.29
C SER A 330 1.28 18.68 41.58
N PRO A 331 1.89 18.49 42.77
CA PRO A 331 3.31 18.48 43.09
C PRO A 331 3.81 17.07 43.51
N HIS A 332 3.43 16.00 42.79
CA HIS A 332 3.60 14.61 43.23
C HIS A 332 4.35 13.72 42.24
N LEU A 333 4.37 14.05 40.95
CA LEU A 333 5.05 13.29 39.90
C LEU A 333 5.67 14.29 38.91
N PRO A 334 7.00 14.28 38.70
CA PRO A 334 7.67 15.16 37.72
C PRO A 334 7.31 14.79 36.28
N PRO A 335 7.67 15.62 35.28
CA PRO A 335 7.63 15.20 33.89
C PRO A 335 8.53 13.98 33.66
N GLN A 336 8.14 13.10 32.75
CA GLN A 336 8.90 11.92 32.36
C GLN A 336 8.73 11.63 30.86
N PHE A 337 9.80 11.15 30.24
CA PHE A 337 9.72 10.46 28.95
C PHE A 337 9.75 8.95 29.22
N GLY A 338 8.99 8.17 28.46
CA GLY A 338 8.95 6.72 28.60
C GLY A 338 8.85 6.02 27.25
N ALA A 339 9.58 4.92 27.10
CA ALA A 339 9.41 3.98 25.99
C ALA A 339 8.94 2.62 26.53
N TYR A 340 8.11 1.92 25.76
CA TYR A 340 7.45 0.67 26.16
C TYR A 340 7.35 -0.27 24.96
N PHE A 341 7.64 -1.55 25.17
CA PHE A 341 7.47 -2.62 24.19
C PHE A 341 7.16 -3.93 24.94
N GLY A 342 6.08 -4.62 24.57
CA GLY A 342 5.57 -5.75 25.34
C GLY A 342 5.31 -5.38 26.80
N SER A 343 5.94 -6.11 27.73
CA SER A 343 5.95 -5.82 29.17
C SER A 343 7.12 -4.95 29.63
N ALA A 344 8.15 -4.79 28.80
CA ALA A 344 9.33 -3.98 29.10
C ALA A 344 9.05 -2.47 28.99
N SER A 345 9.75 -1.68 29.81
CA SER A 345 9.70 -0.22 29.76
C SER A 345 11.00 0.43 30.23
N HIS A 346 11.34 1.58 29.64
CA HIS A 346 12.41 2.46 30.08
C HIS A 346 11.82 3.84 30.39
N LEU A 347 12.11 4.40 31.57
CA LEU A 347 11.60 5.70 32.02
C LEU A 347 12.74 6.67 32.32
N ILE A 348 12.64 7.88 31.76
CA ILE A 348 13.52 9.03 32.01
C ILE A 348 12.78 10.00 32.94
N PRO A 349 13.06 10.01 34.27
CA PRO A 349 12.38 10.88 35.22
C PRO A 349 12.98 12.29 35.23
N ASN A 350 12.14 13.30 35.46
CA ASN A 350 12.52 14.72 35.38
C ASN A 350 12.96 15.12 33.95
N ALA A 351 12.16 14.71 32.97
CA ALA A 351 12.32 15.07 31.57
C ALA A 351 11.88 16.53 31.33
N ASP A 352 12.60 17.47 31.95
CA ASP A 352 12.20 18.88 32.02
C ASP A 352 12.14 19.56 30.64
N PHE A 353 12.87 19.04 29.65
CA PHE A 353 12.80 19.41 28.22
C PHE A 353 11.37 19.36 27.66
N LEU A 354 10.53 18.43 28.15
CA LEU A 354 9.11 18.30 27.80
C LEU A 354 8.24 19.44 28.35
N THR A 355 8.75 20.25 29.28
CA THR A 355 8.03 21.40 29.86
C THR A 355 8.48 22.73 29.24
N GLU A 356 9.74 22.80 28.77
CA GLU A 356 10.27 23.95 28.04
C GLU A 356 9.91 23.90 26.54
N GLY A 357 9.63 22.71 26.00
CA GLY A 357 9.20 22.51 24.61
C GLY A 357 10.35 22.30 23.63
N GLU A 358 11.49 21.79 24.11
CA GLU A 358 12.68 21.57 23.30
C GLU A 358 12.43 20.52 22.21
N THR A 359 13.11 20.68 21.07
CA THR A 359 13.16 19.66 20.02
C THR A 359 13.92 18.44 20.54
N PHE A 360 13.38 17.24 20.33
CA PHE A 360 14.09 15.98 20.61
C PHE A 360 13.88 14.98 19.49
N CYS A 361 14.77 14.01 19.35
CA CYS A 361 14.73 13.04 18.28
C CYS A 361 15.27 11.67 18.71
N LEU A 362 14.78 10.61 18.06
CA LEU A 362 15.15 9.24 18.36
C LEU A 362 15.49 8.44 17.11
N ASP A 363 16.55 7.64 17.18
CA ASP A 363 16.77 6.49 16.31
C ASP A 363 16.13 5.23 16.93
N ILE A 364 15.58 4.35 16.08
CA ILE A 364 14.83 3.16 16.48
C ILE A 364 15.36 1.93 15.74
N PHE A 365 15.88 0.99 16.52
CA PHE A 365 16.35 -0.33 16.10
C PHE A 365 15.29 -1.35 16.52
N ASP A 366 14.90 -2.24 15.61
CA ASP A 366 13.67 -3.04 15.67
C ASP A 366 13.64 -4.04 16.84
N GLY A 367 14.79 -4.65 17.13
CA GLY A 367 14.84 -5.97 17.73
C GLY A 367 14.83 -7.09 16.67
N ASP A 368 14.79 -8.34 17.14
CA ASP A 368 14.65 -9.56 16.35
C ASP A 368 13.84 -10.62 17.13
N ASP A 369 13.85 -11.88 16.71
CA ASP A 369 13.11 -12.97 17.37
C ASP A 369 13.56 -13.25 18.82
N ASP A 370 14.80 -12.91 19.18
CA ASP A 370 15.42 -13.19 20.49
C ASP A 370 15.54 -11.93 21.38
N VAL A 371 15.62 -10.72 20.79
CA VAL A 371 15.91 -9.45 21.49
C VAL A 371 14.95 -8.33 21.07
N GLY A 372 14.43 -7.55 22.03
CA GLY A 372 13.54 -6.42 21.79
C GLY A 372 14.20 -5.18 21.17
N PRO A 373 13.43 -4.09 20.92
CA PRO A 373 13.96 -2.88 20.30
C PRO A 373 14.97 -2.13 21.18
N ARG A 374 15.89 -1.41 20.54
CA ARG A 374 16.77 -0.42 21.19
C ARG A 374 16.48 0.95 20.60
N LEU A 375 16.46 1.98 21.45
CA LEU A 375 16.35 3.37 20.99
C LEU A 375 17.51 4.21 21.50
N ILE A 376 17.81 5.29 20.78
CA ILE A 376 18.76 6.33 21.19
C ILE A 376 17.98 7.64 21.19
N LEU A 377 18.03 8.41 22.27
CA LEU A 377 17.36 9.71 22.38
C LEU A 377 18.40 10.83 22.41
N TRP A 378 18.19 11.85 21.57
CA TRP A 378 18.87 13.14 21.62
C TRP A 378 17.87 14.24 21.97
N VAL A 379 18.32 15.21 22.76
CA VAL A 379 17.58 16.44 23.07
C VAL A 379 18.41 17.61 22.55
N ASN A 380 17.79 18.55 21.83
CA ASN A 380 18.49 19.62 21.14
C ASN A 380 19.27 20.52 22.12
N GLY A 381 20.57 20.69 21.90
CA GLY A 381 21.49 21.42 22.78
C GLY A 381 22.18 20.57 23.85
N HIS A 382 21.76 19.31 24.07
CA HIS A 382 22.45 18.37 24.97
C HIS A 382 23.76 17.88 24.32
N GLU A 383 24.90 18.16 24.95
CA GLU A 383 26.25 17.74 24.48
C GLU A 383 26.47 17.99 22.97
N GLU A 384 26.09 19.19 22.51
CA GLU A 384 26.16 19.68 21.12
C GLU A 384 25.26 18.95 20.09
N ALA A 385 24.33 18.08 20.50
CA ALA A 385 23.34 17.48 19.61
C ALA A 385 22.34 18.50 19.04
N ASP A 386 22.09 18.45 17.72
CA ASP A 386 21.03 19.21 17.02
C ASP A 386 20.21 18.26 16.14
N CYS A 387 18.95 18.06 16.49
CA CYS A 387 18.01 17.21 15.76
C CYS A 387 17.63 17.74 14.35
N LEU A 388 18.13 18.91 13.94
CA LEU A 388 18.03 19.44 12.58
C LEU A 388 19.31 19.21 11.75
N GLU A 389 20.43 18.85 12.38
CA GLU A 389 21.72 18.60 11.74
C GLU A 389 22.25 17.21 12.12
N PRO A 390 21.88 16.15 11.36
CA PRO A 390 22.20 14.76 11.67
C PRO A 390 23.69 14.47 11.90
N SER A 391 24.62 15.29 11.37
CA SER A 391 26.05 15.11 11.61
C SER A 391 26.50 15.39 13.06
N THR A 392 25.62 15.95 13.90
CA THR A 392 25.84 16.13 15.35
C THR A 392 25.35 14.95 16.20
N LEU A 393 24.52 14.06 15.65
CA LEU A 393 23.84 13.02 16.42
C LEU A 393 24.72 11.78 16.53
N THR A 394 25.31 11.58 17.71
CA THR A 394 26.30 10.54 17.99
C THR A 394 26.02 9.85 19.33
N LEU A 395 26.71 8.76 19.62
CA LEU A 395 26.67 8.13 20.94
C LEU A 395 27.30 8.98 22.05
N GLU A 396 28.19 9.93 21.71
CA GLU A 396 28.79 10.85 22.68
C GLU A 396 27.87 12.05 23.00
N SER A 397 27.02 12.45 22.04
CA SER A 397 26.04 13.54 22.20
C SER A 397 24.63 13.06 22.58
N ALA A 398 24.41 11.74 22.66
CA ALA A 398 23.14 11.14 23.09
C ALA A 398 22.74 11.58 24.50
N HIS A 399 21.45 11.86 24.70
CA HIS A 399 20.90 12.15 26.03
C HIS A 399 20.74 10.85 26.83
N THR A 400 20.26 9.78 26.21
CA THR A 400 20.34 8.42 26.76
C THR A 400 20.15 7.36 25.66
N ILE A 401 20.51 6.12 26.00
CA ILE A 401 20.14 4.92 25.24
C ILE A 401 19.03 4.22 26.03
N LEU A 402 17.98 3.76 25.35
CA LEU A 402 16.84 3.07 25.92
C LEU A 402 16.93 1.59 25.51
N ASP A 403 17.85 0.90 26.18
CA ASP A 403 18.23 -0.51 26.02
C ASP A 403 17.35 -1.48 26.83
N ALA A 404 16.76 -1.05 27.95
CA ALA A 404 15.93 -1.90 28.80
C ALA A 404 14.73 -2.59 28.10
N LEU A 405 14.35 -2.17 26.90
CA LEU A 405 13.34 -2.85 26.07
C LEU A 405 13.87 -4.15 25.41
N GLU A 406 15.18 -4.30 25.26
CA GLU A 406 15.87 -5.52 24.80
C GLU A 406 15.67 -6.73 25.73
N THR A 407 14.99 -6.54 26.87
CA THR A 407 14.65 -7.60 27.84
C THR A 407 13.35 -8.36 27.50
N GLU A 408 12.54 -7.83 26.59
CA GLU A 408 11.45 -8.54 25.93
C GLU A 408 11.98 -9.16 24.61
N SER A 409 11.35 -10.23 24.10
CA SER A 409 11.69 -10.81 22.78
C SER A 409 10.73 -10.32 21.69
N GLY A 410 11.24 -9.98 20.51
CA GLY A 410 10.44 -9.64 19.32
C GLY A 410 10.78 -8.29 18.70
N ALA A 411 10.63 -8.20 17.38
CA ALA A 411 10.83 -6.96 16.63
C ALA A 411 9.59 -6.05 16.61
N VAL A 412 9.79 -4.74 16.41
CA VAL A 412 8.70 -3.78 16.15
C VAL A 412 8.04 -4.05 14.80
N THR A 413 6.71 -4.20 14.78
CA THR A 413 5.89 -4.51 13.59
C THR A 413 5.71 -3.28 12.68
N PHE A 414 6.81 -2.87 12.04
CA PHE A 414 6.92 -1.70 11.16
C PHE A 414 6.03 -1.71 9.89
N ASP A 415 5.41 -2.84 9.57
CA ASP A 415 4.39 -3.01 8.52
C ASP A 415 2.99 -2.53 8.96
N GLN A 416 2.77 -2.36 10.26
CA GLN A 416 1.51 -1.93 10.85
C GLN A 416 1.42 -0.39 10.99
N MET A 417 0.29 0.10 11.53
CA MET A 417 -0.03 1.53 11.53
C MET A 417 0.71 2.31 12.60
N ASN A 418 0.89 3.60 12.35
CA ASN A 418 1.54 4.51 13.28
C ASN A 418 0.50 5.55 13.73
N PHE A 419 0.49 5.90 15.03
CA PHE A 419 -0.49 6.82 15.60
C PHE A 419 0.16 7.78 16.59
N ILE A 420 -0.41 8.98 16.70
CA ILE A 420 -0.13 9.91 17.79
C ILE A 420 -1.42 10.27 18.52
N TYR A 421 -1.36 10.24 19.84
CA TYR A 421 -2.41 10.62 20.76
C TYR A 421 -1.98 11.84 21.58
N LEU A 422 -2.84 12.85 21.64
CA LEU A 422 -2.69 14.06 22.42
C LEU A 422 -3.92 14.22 23.31
N ASN A 423 -3.75 14.48 24.61
CA ASN A 423 -4.86 15.01 25.42
C ASN A 423 -4.94 16.55 25.32
N SER A 424 -6.11 17.13 25.62
CA SER A 424 -6.36 18.58 25.52
C SER A 424 -5.58 19.43 26.55
N SER A 425 -4.67 18.81 27.31
CA SER A 425 -3.78 19.47 28.27
C SER A 425 -2.40 19.82 27.69
N VAL A 426 -2.05 19.31 26.50
CA VAL A 426 -0.79 19.63 25.79
C VAL A 426 -0.74 21.13 25.45
N GLY A 427 0.41 21.76 25.69
CA GLY A 427 0.59 23.22 25.72
C GLY A 427 0.65 23.89 24.35
N ALA A 428 1.06 23.16 23.31
CA ALA A 428 1.15 23.59 21.92
C ALA A 428 0.71 22.45 20.99
N ASP A 429 0.63 22.73 19.69
CA ASP A 429 0.34 21.74 18.66
C ASP A 429 1.68 21.13 18.17
N PRO A 430 1.97 19.84 18.46
CA PRO A 430 3.26 19.24 18.14
C PRO A 430 3.47 19.08 16.63
N ILE A 431 4.72 19.14 16.21
CA ILE A 431 5.14 18.71 14.86
C ILE A 431 5.96 17.43 15.04
N VAL A 432 5.64 16.39 14.28
CA VAL A 432 6.43 15.15 14.25
C VAL A 432 6.90 14.87 12.84
N THR A 433 8.20 14.58 12.73
CA THR A 433 8.88 14.24 11.48
C THR A 433 9.40 12.82 11.54
N ILE A 434 9.14 12.01 10.51
CA ILE A 434 9.43 10.57 10.44
C ILE A 434 10.24 10.21 9.19
N ASP A 435 11.27 9.37 9.36
CA ASP A 435 12.16 8.89 8.30
C ASP A 435 12.35 7.36 8.39
N ASN A 436 12.72 6.72 7.28
CA ASN A 436 13.03 5.28 7.22
C ASN A 436 14.52 4.95 7.39
N ARG A 437 15.35 5.96 7.68
CA ARG A 437 16.78 5.82 7.96
C ARG A 437 17.06 6.23 9.40
N THR A 438 17.84 5.42 10.12
CA THR A 438 18.52 5.88 11.33
C THR A 438 19.62 6.88 10.95
N VAL A 439 20.03 7.71 11.91
CA VAL A 439 21.20 8.58 11.76
C VAL A 439 22.49 7.84 12.12
N LEU A 440 22.43 6.91 13.07
CA LEU A 440 23.50 5.97 13.40
C LEU A 440 23.32 4.61 12.71
N ASP A 441 24.43 4.07 12.19
CA ASP A 441 24.54 2.68 11.77
C ASP A 441 24.41 1.76 13.00
N ALA A 442 23.60 0.70 12.92
CA ALA A 442 23.46 -0.29 13.98
C ALA A 442 24.82 -0.90 14.39
N GLY A 443 25.78 -0.99 13.47
CA GLY A 443 27.14 -1.43 13.75
C GLY A 443 27.93 -0.54 14.72
N ALA A 444 27.48 0.70 14.98
CA ALA A 444 28.10 1.60 15.96
C ALA A 444 27.74 1.27 17.42
N LEU A 445 26.63 0.56 17.65
CA LEU A 445 26.07 0.30 18.98
C LEU A 445 26.87 -0.69 19.84
N GLY A 446 27.73 -1.50 19.22
CA GLY A 446 28.45 -2.59 19.86
C GLY A 446 27.55 -3.79 20.25
N PRO A 447 28.16 -4.91 20.67
CA PRO A 447 27.41 -6.02 21.26
C PRO A 447 26.88 -5.64 22.66
N ILE A 448 25.76 -6.24 23.05
CA ILE A 448 25.22 -6.15 24.42
C ILE A 448 26.30 -6.55 25.44
N SER A 449 26.46 -5.76 26.49
CA SER A 449 27.31 -6.11 27.64
C SER A 449 26.55 -7.05 28.59
N GLU A 450 27.02 -8.28 28.71
CA GLU A 450 26.57 -9.23 29.75
C GLU A 450 27.10 -8.81 31.15
N ASP A 451 26.34 -7.96 31.87
CA ASP A 451 26.60 -7.52 33.26
C ASP A 451 25.54 -8.08 34.26
#